data_AF-M0QN85-F1
#
_entry.id   AF-M0QN85-F1
#
_cell.length_a   1.000
_cell.length_b   1.000
_cell.length_c   1.000
_cell.angle_alpha   90.00
_cell.angle_beta   90.00
_cell.angle_gamma   90.00
#
_symmetry.space_group_name_H-M   'P 1'
#
loop_
_entity.id
_entity.type
_entity.pdbx_description
1 polymer ?
#
loop_
_entity_poly.entity_id
_entity_poly.type
_entity_poly.pdbx_seq_one_letter_code
_entity_poly.pdbx_strand_id
1 'polypeptide(L)'
;MPISGYLAPRRERPTAPVPIYDQATKRERRRRWLTVVLDDQFRLDDEVAAICGPIALRAVDDPTPAANLTRIEAVADAVSGLCVAAAELVADSDIRRLDATNRRRAREAMRAVSRSALPTITADDLADGSWVEPLVDLARPHTAPLAHLLGRQASDRRGGPTASEAMLTVLRDLDRAALAAHRRLDAAERHRAQVGSRTAPTDPAQAARDTLRELGLGTSEQETT
;
A
#
# COMPACT_ATOMS: atom_id res chain seq x y z
N MET A 1 34.56 -36.81 -46.80
CA MET A 1 33.19 -37.04 -46.29
C MET A 1 32.84 -35.93 -45.29
N PRO A 2 32.20 -34.82 -45.69
CA PRO A 2 31.67 -33.86 -44.72
C PRO A 2 30.23 -34.23 -44.35
N ILE A 3 29.97 -34.41 -43.04
CA ILE A 3 28.63 -34.60 -42.49
C ILE A 3 27.96 -33.23 -42.47
N SER A 4 27.21 -32.92 -43.52
CA SER A 4 26.32 -31.75 -43.56
C SER A 4 25.07 -32.08 -42.73
N GLY A 5 25.13 -31.77 -41.45
CA GLY A 5 23.98 -31.83 -40.56
C GLY A 5 23.03 -30.68 -40.85
N TYR A 6 21.88 -30.99 -41.44
CA TYR A 6 20.78 -30.05 -41.62
C TYR A 6 20.19 -29.69 -40.25
N LEU A 7 20.62 -28.57 -39.65
CA LEU A 7 19.83 -27.90 -38.63
C LEU A 7 18.65 -27.22 -39.34
N ALA A 8 17.48 -27.85 -39.30
CA ALA A 8 16.26 -27.23 -39.79
C ALA A 8 16.06 -25.88 -39.07
N PRO A 9 15.76 -24.79 -39.80
CA PRO A 9 15.53 -23.49 -39.18
C PRO A 9 14.37 -23.64 -38.19
N ARG A 10 14.62 -23.24 -36.95
CA ARG A 10 13.60 -23.21 -35.89
C ARG A 10 12.43 -22.38 -36.41
N ARG A 11 11.25 -23.01 -36.57
CA ARG A 11 10.01 -22.29 -36.89
C ARG A 11 9.87 -21.12 -35.94
N GLU A 12 9.89 -19.90 -36.47
CA GLU A 12 9.59 -18.69 -35.72
C GLU A 12 8.18 -18.87 -35.14
N ARG A 13 8.08 -18.94 -33.80
CA ARG A 13 6.78 -18.94 -33.15
C ARG A 13 6.12 -17.59 -33.46
N PRO A 14 4.88 -17.57 -33.97
CA PRO A 14 4.11 -16.34 -34.06
C PRO A 14 4.15 -15.65 -32.70
N THR A 15 4.64 -14.41 -32.67
CA THR A 15 4.69 -13.64 -31.43
C THR A 15 3.26 -13.30 -31.07
N ALA A 16 2.72 -13.96 -30.04
CA ALA A 16 1.38 -13.62 -29.56
C ALA A 16 1.36 -12.14 -29.15
N PRO A 17 0.27 -11.40 -29.44
CA PRO A 17 0.15 -10.00 -29.05
C PRO A 17 0.27 -9.90 -27.53
N VAL A 18 1.09 -8.95 -27.06
CA VAL A 18 1.25 -8.71 -25.63
C VAL A 18 -0.05 -8.10 -25.10
N PRO A 19 -0.72 -8.70 -24.09
CA PRO A 19 -1.95 -8.16 -23.55
C PRO A 19 -1.69 -6.80 -22.88
N ILE A 20 -2.51 -5.81 -23.24
CA ILE A 20 -2.52 -4.48 -22.62
C ILE A 20 -3.47 -4.56 -21.42
N TYR A 21 -2.98 -4.13 -20.25
CA TYR A 21 -3.73 -4.15 -19.00
C TYR A 21 -4.02 -2.73 -18.55
N ASP A 22 -5.19 -2.49 -17.96
CA ASP A 22 -5.47 -1.24 -17.25
C ASP A 22 -4.68 -1.15 -15.93
N GLN A 23 -4.67 0.02 -15.31
CA GLN A 23 -3.90 0.27 -14.09
C GLN A 23 -4.36 -0.60 -12.91
N ALA A 24 -5.66 -0.84 -12.75
CA ALA A 24 -6.21 -1.70 -11.71
C ALA A 24 -5.73 -3.15 -11.86
N THR A 25 -5.73 -3.68 -13.09
CA THR A 25 -5.23 -5.02 -13.40
C THR A 25 -3.71 -5.09 -13.20
N LYS A 26 -2.95 -4.06 -13.60
CA LYS A 26 -1.51 -3.98 -13.34
C LYS A 26 -1.22 -4.00 -11.84
N ARG A 27 -1.99 -3.30 -11.01
CA ARG A 27 -1.90 -3.32 -9.55
C ARG A 27 -2.13 -4.72 -8.99
N GLU A 28 -3.20 -5.39 -9.38
CA GLU A 28 -3.50 -6.74 -8.90
C GLU A 28 -2.41 -7.74 -9.30
N ARG A 29 -1.95 -7.67 -10.55
CA ARG A 29 -0.83 -8.48 -11.04
C ARG A 29 0.45 -8.23 -10.24
N ARG A 30 0.78 -6.96 -9.96
CA ARG A 30 1.93 -6.58 -9.14
C ARG A 30 1.88 -7.21 -7.74
N ARG A 31 0.71 -7.18 -7.10
CA ARG A 31 0.46 -7.80 -5.78
C ARG A 31 0.59 -9.34 -5.81
N ARG A 32 0.26 -9.96 -6.94
CA ARG A 32 0.48 -11.40 -7.20
C ARG A 32 1.89 -11.75 -7.71
N TRP A 33 2.82 -10.80 -7.70
CA TRP A 33 4.19 -10.97 -8.22
C TRP A 33 4.26 -11.37 -9.69
N LEU A 34 3.20 -11.10 -10.46
CA LEU A 34 3.20 -11.32 -11.90
C LEU A 34 3.93 -10.18 -12.61
N THR A 35 4.48 -10.47 -13.79
CA THR A 35 5.13 -9.47 -14.62
C THR A 35 4.15 -8.37 -15.02
N VAL A 36 4.59 -7.12 -14.83
CA VAL A 36 3.88 -5.88 -15.13
C VAL A 36 4.89 -4.89 -15.71
N VAL A 37 4.46 -4.12 -16.69
CA VAL A 37 5.21 -2.98 -17.23
C VAL A 37 4.32 -1.74 -17.09
N LEU A 38 4.88 -0.68 -16.51
CA LEU A 38 4.24 0.62 -16.42
C LEU A 38 4.57 1.44 -17.68
N ASP A 39 3.59 2.18 -18.18
CA ASP A 39 3.64 2.94 -19.43
C ASP A 39 3.11 4.36 -19.21
N ASP A 40 2.87 5.10 -20.30
CA ASP A 40 2.34 6.48 -20.26
C ASP A 40 0.91 6.60 -19.73
N GLN A 41 0.19 5.49 -19.58
CA GLN A 41 -1.13 5.49 -18.97
C GLN A 41 -1.07 5.37 -17.44
N PHE A 42 0.11 5.17 -16.86
CA PHE A 42 0.26 5.06 -15.41
C PHE A 42 0.07 6.41 -14.73
N ARG A 43 -0.89 6.48 -13.80
CA ARG A 43 -1.21 7.68 -13.02
C ARG A 43 -0.90 7.47 -11.55
N LEU A 44 0.07 8.24 -11.03
CA LEU A 44 0.59 8.05 -9.68
C LEU A 44 -0.41 8.48 -8.60
N ASP A 45 -1.03 9.63 -8.78
CA ASP A 45 -2.15 10.15 -7.98
C ASP A 45 -3.29 9.12 -7.85
N ASP A 46 -3.75 8.58 -8.98
CA ASP A 46 -4.82 7.56 -9.00
C ASP A 46 -4.38 6.26 -8.32
N GLU A 47 -3.09 5.91 -8.41
CA GLU A 47 -2.54 4.74 -7.72
C GLU A 47 -2.56 4.92 -6.20
N VAL A 48 -2.15 6.09 -5.72
CA VAL A 48 -2.17 6.44 -4.29
C VAL A 48 -3.60 6.45 -3.76
N ALA A 49 -4.51 7.12 -4.47
CA ALA A 49 -5.93 7.18 -4.11
C ALA A 49 -6.55 5.77 -4.02
N ALA A 50 -6.29 4.92 -5.01
CA ALA A 50 -6.87 3.58 -5.06
C ALA A 50 -6.28 2.61 -4.03
N ILE A 51 -5.06 2.85 -3.53
CA ILE A 51 -4.46 2.06 -2.46
C ILE A 51 -4.92 2.56 -1.08
N CYS A 52 -4.95 3.88 -0.87
CA CYS A 52 -5.25 4.47 0.44
C CYS A 52 -6.76 4.56 0.71
N GLY A 53 -7.58 4.77 -0.32
CA GLY A 53 -9.04 4.95 -0.20
C GLY A 53 -9.74 3.80 0.54
N PRO A 54 -9.51 2.51 0.18
CA PRO A 54 -10.08 1.39 0.91
C PRO A 54 -9.64 1.29 2.38
N ILE A 55 -8.45 1.80 2.73
CA ILE A 55 -7.97 1.84 4.11
C ILE A 55 -8.71 2.94 4.87
N ALA A 56 -8.82 4.13 4.30
CA ALA A 56 -9.51 5.26 4.91
C ALA A 56 -10.98 4.95 5.16
N LEU A 57 -11.69 4.36 4.18
CA LEU A 57 -13.09 3.96 4.36
C LEU A 57 -13.28 3.04 5.57
N ARG A 58 -12.37 2.09 5.77
CA ARG A 58 -12.42 1.17 6.93
C ARG A 58 -11.96 1.81 8.23
N ALA A 59 -11.09 2.81 8.17
CA ALA A 59 -10.60 3.52 9.35
C ALA A 59 -11.70 4.41 9.96
N VAL A 60 -12.56 5.00 9.12
CA VAL A 60 -13.74 5.79 9.55
C VAL A 60 -14.71 4.94 10.37
N ASP A 61 -14.91 3.67 9.99
CA ASP A 61 -15.77 2.74 10.71
C ASP A 61 -15.12 2.16 11.99
N ASP A 62 -13.84 2.45 12.26
CA ASP A 62 -13.17 1.96 13.46
C ASP A 62 -13.52 2.86 14.67
N PRO A 63 -14.09 2.32 15.76
CA PRO A 63 -14.39 3.08 16.98
C PRO A 63 -13.15 3.61 17.71
N THR A 64 -11.95 3.16 17.31
CA THR A 64 -10.67 3.56 17.90
C THR A 64 -9.66 4.00 16.83
N PRO A 65 -9.92 5.08 16.06
CA PRO A 65 -9.08 5.48 14.93
C PRO A 65 -7.62 5.74 15.33
N ALA A 66 -7.42 6.38 16.49
CA ALA A 66 -6.09 6.68 17.04
C ALA A 66 -5.19 5.45 17.23
N ALA A 67 -5.77 4.25 17.46
CA ALA A 67 -5.00 3.01 17.60
C ALA A 67 -4.36 2.54 16.29
N ASN A 68 -4.75 3.13 15.16
CA ASN A 68 -4.22 2.84 13.83
C ASN A 68 -3.23 3.90 13.31
N LEU A 69 -3.00 4.99 14.06
CA LEU A 69 -2.20 6.15 13.63
C LEU A 69 -0.82 5.73 13.09
N THR A 70 -0.04 4.97 13.88
CA THR A 70 1.30 4.51 13.46
C THR A 70 1.30 3.67 12.17
N ARG A 71 0.21 2.97 11.86
CA ARG A 71 0.10 2.21 10.60
C ARG A 71 -0.24 3.10 9.42
N ILE A 72 -1.06 4.12 9.64
CA ILE A 72 -1.38 5.13 8.62
C ILE A 72 -0.18 6.02 8.34
N GLU A 73 0.58 6.41 9.36
CA GLU A 73 1.86 7.11 9.22
C GLU A 73 2.84 6.30 8.36
N ALA A 74 2.95 4.98 8.59
CA ALA A 74 3.79 4.11 7.76
C ALA A 74 3.34 4.04 6.29
N VAL A 75 2.03 4.18 6.02
CA VAL A 75 1.51 4.30 4.64
C VAL A 75 1.88 5.65 4.05
N ALA A 76 1.73 6.74 4.81
CA ALA A 76 2.13 8.08 4.40
C ALA A 76 3.63 8.16 4.07
N ASP A 77 4.48 7.58 4.91
CA ASP A 77 5.92 7.46 4.66
C ASP A 77 6.22 6.70 3.36
N ALA A 78 5.51 5.60 3.10
CA ALA A 78 5.65 4.86 1.86
C ALA A 78 5.22 5.67 0.63
N VAL A 79 4.16 6.49 0.74
CA VAL A 79 3.74 7.41 -0.33
C VAL A 79 4.79 8.51 -0.56
N SER A 80 5.36 9.07 0.51
CA SER A 80 6.46 10.04 0.40
C SER A 80 7.68 9.43 -0.28
N GLY A 81 8.09 8.22 0.12
CA GLY A 81 9.15 7.47 -0.53
C GLY A 81 8.88 7.22 -2.02
N LEU A 82 7.63 6.94 -2.37
CA LEU A 82 7.19 6.79 -3.76
C LEU A 82 7.32 8.09 -4.57
N CYS A 83 6.91 9.23 -4.00
CA CYS A 83 7.04 10.54 -4.63
C CYS A 83 8.51 10.93 -4.84
N VAL A 84 9.36 10.69 -3.84
CA VAL A 84 10.81 10.89 -3.94
C VAL A 84 11.40 10.02 -5.06
N ALA A 85 11.05 8.74 -5.12
CA ALA A 85 11.54 7.85 -6.18
C ALA A 85 11.08 8.30 -7.58
N ALA A 86 9.83 8.75 -7.72
CA ALA A 86 9.31 9.28 -8.97
C ALA A 86 10.08 10.53 -9.41
N ALA A 87 10.30 11.47 -8.48
CA ALA A 87 11.08 12.67 -8.72
C ALA A 87 12.51 12.34 -9.14
N GLU A 88 13.19 11.41 -8.46
CA GLU A 88 14.56 10.99 -8.77
C GLU A 88 14.67 10.33 -10.15
N LEU A 89 13.68 9.51 -10.56
CA LEU A 89 13.69 8.88 -11.89
C LEU A 89 13.51 9.89 -13.02
N VAL A 90 12.57 10.84 -12.85
CA VAL A 90 12.36 11.94 -13.80
C VAL A 90 13.63 12.80 -13.89
N ALA A 91 14.19 13.16 -12.74
CA ALA A 91 15.46 13.87 -12.63
C ALA A 91 16.58 13.18 -13.42
N ASP A 92 16.81 11.90 -13.15
CA ASP A 92 17.90 11.17 -13.74
C ASP A 92 17.77 11.07 -15.27
N SER A 93 16.55 11.15 -15.80
CA SER A 93 16.32 11.22 -17.24
C SER A 93 16.78 12.55 -17.85
N ASP A 94 16.59 13.67 -17.14
CA ASP A 94 16.94 15.01 -17.60
C ASP A 94 18.43 15.34 -17.36
N ILE A 95 18.95 14.95 -16.20
CA ILE A 95 20.30 15.26 -15.74
C ILE A 95 21.36 14.41 -16.46
N ARG A 96 20.98 13.34 -17.16
CA ARG A 96 21.87 12.60 -18.08
C ARG A 96 22.52 13.51 -19.13
N ARG A 97 21.90 14.65 -19.45
CA ARG A 97 22.43 15.66 -20.38
C ARG A 97 23.47 16.59 -19.76
N LEU A 98 23.61 16.61 -18.43
CA LEU A 98 24.58 17.45 -17.72
C LEU A 98 25.93 16.73 -17.54
N ASP A 99 27.00 17.50 -17.31
CA ASP A 99 28.28 16.96 -16.86
C ASP A 99 28.21 16.31 -15.46
N ALA A 100 29.24 15.54 -15.10
CA ALA A 100 29.24 14.75 -13.86
C ALA A 100 29.15 15.59 -12.57
N THR A 101 29.72 16.80 -12.56
CA THR A 101 29.73 17.68 -11.38
C THR A 101 28.36 18.31 -11.18
N ASN A 102 27.77 18.84 -12.24
CA ASN A 102 26.42 19.40 -12.24
C ASN A 102 25.37 18.33 -11.97
N ARG A 103 25.60 17.08 -12.40
CA ARG A 103 24.71 15.95 -12.13
C ARG A 103 24.60 15.62 -10.65
N ARG A 104 25.72 15.62 -9.90
CA ARG A 104 25.70 15.38 -8.45
C ARG A 104 24.93 16.49 -7.73
N ARG A 105 25.24 17.75 -8.05
CA ARG A 105 24.59 18.93 -7.44
C ARG A 105 23.09 18.97 -7.71
N ALA A 106 22.66 18.64 -8.93
CA ALA A 106 21.25 18.58 -9.30
C ALA A 106 20.49 17.50 -8.50
N ARG A 107 21.08 16.31 -8.32
CA ARG A 107 20.48 15.25 -7.49
C ARG A 107 20.33 15.65 -6.03
N GLU A 108 21.35 16.27 -5.44
CA GLU A 108 21.30 16.76 -4.05
C GLU A 108 20.20 17.82 -3.87
N ALA A 109 20.14 18.80 -4.77
CA ALA A 109 19.10 19.82 -4.75
C ALA A 109 17.70 19.22 -4.92
N MET A 110 17.53 18.24 -5.80
CA MET A 110 16.24 17.57 -6.01
C MET A 110 15.81 16.73 -4.82
N ARG A 111 16.73 16.05 -4.14
CA ARG A 111 16.43 15.37 -2.87
C ARG A 111 15.97 16.35 -1.80
N ALA A 112 16.57 17.54 -1.75
CA ALA A 112 16.15 18.59 -0.81
C ALA A 112 14.75 19.12 -1.14
N VAL A 113 14.43 19.33 -2.42
CA VAL A 113 13.10 19.80 -2.87
C VAL A 113 12.02 18.71 -2.74
N SER A 114 12.36 17.45 -3.02
CA SER A 114 11.42 16.32 -2.98
C SER A 114 11.09 15.86 -1.56
N ARG A 115 11.88 16.30 -0.55
CA ARG A 115 11.44 16.28 0.84
C ARG A 115 10.42 17.40 1.06
N SER A 116 9.26 17.28 0.43
CA SER A 116 8.09 18.00 0.91
C SER A 116 7.82 17.55 2.33
N ALA A 117 7.39 18.47 3.20
CA ALA A 117 6.93 18.10 4.53
C ALA A 117 5.79 17.09 4.34
N LEU A 118 5.96 15.88 4.89
CA LEU A 118 4.87 14.92 5.00
C LEU A 118 3.70 15.62 5.70
N PRO A 119 2.47 15.52 5.17
CA PRO A 119 1.32 16.05 5.87
C PRO A 119 1.27 15.42 7.26
N THR A 120 1.13 16.25 8.29
CA THR A 120 0.92 15.74 9.65
C THR A 120 -0.47 15.13 9.70
N ILE A 121 -0.54 13.84 9.99
CA ILE A 121 -1.79 13.10 10.08
C ILE A 121 -2.21 13.09 11.56
N THR A 122 -3.39 13.63 11.84
CA THR A 122 -3.97 13.69 13.18
C THR A 122 -4.98 12.55 13.40
N ALA A 123 -5.39 12.32 14.65
CA ALA A 123 -6.43 11.34 14.96
C ALA A 123 -7.79 11.74 14.36
N ASP A 124 -8.07 13.04 14.23
CA ASP A 124 -9.29 13.54 13.61
C ASP A 124 -9.28 13.26 12.11
N ASP A 125 -8.14 13.45 11.44
CA ASP A 125 -7.99 13.10 10.01
C ASP A 125 -8.21 11.60 9.77
N LEU A 126 -7.80 10.74 10.71
CA LEU A 126 -8.09 9.30 10.63
C LEU A 126 -9.58 8.99 10.78
N ALA A 127 -10.26 9.70 11.68
CA ALA A 127 -11.65 9.46 12.01
C ALA A 127 -12.60 9.86 10.86
N ASP A 128 -12.26 10.91 10.11
CA ASP A 128 -13.05 11.35 8.95
C ASP A 128 -12.48 10.86 7.60
N GLY A 129 -11.29 10.26 7.61
CA GLY A 129 -10.61 9.74 6.41
C GLY A 129 -10.00 10.82 5.51
N SER A 130 -9.93 12.07 5.96
CA SER A 130 -9.43 13.22 5.18
C SER A 130 -7.93 13.17 4.90
N TRP A 131 -7.17 12.32 5.60
CA TRP A 131 -5.72 12.14 5.39
C TRP A 131 -5.32 11.64 4.00
N VAL A 132 -6.26 11.08 3.22
CA VAL A 132 -5.96 10.56 1.87
C VAL A 132 -5.71 11.68 0.86
N GLU A 133 -6.52 12.74 0.87
CA GLU A 133 -6.43 13.80 -0.14
C GLU A 133 -5.06 14.50 -0.12
N PRO A 134 -4.48 14.87 1.05
CA PRO A 134 -3.13 15.42 1.12
C PRO A 134 -2.05 14.50 0.53
N LEU A 135 -2.21 13.18 0.64
CA LEU A 135 -1.26 12.22 0.06
C LEU A 135 -1.41 12.10 -1.46
N VAL A 136 -2.65 12.19 -1.98
CA VAL A 136 -2.91 12.26 -3.42
C VAL A 136 -2.34 13.55 -4.01
N ASP A 137 -2.54 14.67 -3.31
CA ASP A 137 -1.99 15.97 -3.71
C ASP A 137 -0.47 16.00 -3.66
N LEU A 138 0.15 15.29 -2.72
CA LEU A 138 1.60 15.09 -2.70
C LEU A 138 2.12 14.35 -3.95
N ALA A 139 1.35 13.37 -4.45
CA ALA A 139 1.72 12.59 -5.63
C ALA A 139 1.43 13.30 -6.97
N ARG A 140 0.41 14.16 -7.00
CA ARG A 140 -0.11 14.82 -8.20
C ARG A 140 0.95 15.51 -9.08
N PRO A 141 1.93 16.27 -8.54
CA PRO A 141 2.96 16.92 -9.35
C PRO A 141 3.87 15.95 -10.12
N HIS A 142 3.99 14.71 -9.64
CA HIS A 142 4.87 13.70 -10.21
C HIS A 142 4.17 12.84 -11.27
N THR A 143 2.83 12.84 -11.32
CA THR A 143 2.03 12.00 -12.20
C THR A 143 2.40 12.15 -13.68
N ALA A 144 2.25 13.35 -14.25
CA ALA A 144 2.46 13.56 -15.68
C ALA A 144 3.94 13.39 -16.11
N PRO A 145 4.94 13.94 -15.39
CA PRO A 145 6.34 13.71 -15.72
C PRO A 145 6.75 12.24 -15.67
N LEU A 146 6.27 11.49 -14.66
CA LEU A 146 6.55 10.06 -14.53
C LEU A 146 5.91 9.27 -15.67
N ALA A 147 4.63 9.52 -15.98
CA ALA A 147 3.93 8.88 -17.09
C ALA A 147 4.69 9.09 -18.42
N HIS A 148 5.11 10.32 -18.70
CA HIS A 148 5.89 10.63 -19.90
C HIS A 148 7.22 9.84 -19.97
N LEU A 149 7.94 9.75 -18.85
CA LEU A 149 9.17 8.95 -18.76
C LEU A 149 8.89 7.46 -19.02
N LEU A 150 7.84 6.92 -18.38
CA LEU A 150 7.46 5.51 -18.50
C LEU A 150 7.07 5.15 -19.93
N GLY A 151 6.26 5.98 -20.62
CA GLY A 151 5.91 5.75 -22.02
C GLY A 151 7.11 5.72 -22.95
N ARG A 152 8.06 6.65 -22.76
CA ARG A 152 9.30 6.68 -23.52
C ARG A 152 10.13 5.42 -23.33
N GLN A 153 10.23 4.91 -22.10
CA GLN A 153 11.03 3.72 -21.79
C GLN A 153 10.32 2.40 -22.10
N ALA A 154 8.99 2.34 -22.03
CA ALA A 154 8.23 1.15 -22.43
C ALA A 154 8.45 0.78 -23.91
N SER A 155 8.78 1.78 -24.73
CA SER A 155 9.12 1.61 -26.14
C SER A 155 10.59 1.20 -26.39
N ASP A 156 11.48 1.38 -25.40
CA ASP A 156 12.92 1.13 -25.54
C ASP A 156 13.30 -0.26 -24.97
N ARG A 157 13.54 -1.23 -25.87
CA ARG A 157 13.81 -2.64 -25.52
C ARG A 157 15.26 -2.94 -25.12
N ARG A 158 16.10 -1.93 -24.88
CA ARG A 158 17.57 -2.09 -24.72
C ARG A 158 18.05 -2.60 -23.34
N GLY A 159 17.30 -3.50 -22.71
CA GLY A 159 17.83 -4.45 -21.70
C GLY A 159 18.49 -3.90 -20.42
N GLY A 160 18.28 -2.62 -20.08
CA GLY A 160 18.72 -2.05 -18.80
C GLY A 160 17.58 -1.99 -17.77
N PRO A 161 17.88 -1.85 -16.47
CA PRO A 161 16.84 -1.66 -15.45
C PRO A 161 16.01 -0.43 -15.78
N THR A 162 14.70 -0.62 -15.95
CA THR A 162 13.78 0.43 -16.44
C THR A 162 13.20 1.24 -15.28
N ALA A 163 12.77 2.48 -15.52
CA ALA A 163 12.04 3.26 -14.51
C ALA A 163 10.78 2.52 -14.04
N SER A 164 10.17 1.70 -14.91
CA SER A 164 9.08 0.80 -14.54
C SER A 164 9.50 -0.17 -13.44
N GLU A 165 10.64 -0.84 -13.56
CA GLU A 165 11.11 -1.80 -12.54
C GLU A 165 11.46 -1.13 -11.21
N ALA A 166 12.11 0.03 -11.26
CA ALA A 166 12.41 0.84 -10.09
C ALA A 166 11.10 1.25 -9.38
N MET A 167 10.12 1.75 -10.13
CA MET A 167 8.83 2.15 -9.60
C MET A 167 8.03 0.98 -9.04
N LEU A 168 8.03 -0.17 -9.72
CA LEU A 168 7.39 -1.39 -9.21
C LEU A 168 7.98 -1.88 -7.89
N THR A 169 9.27 -1.63 -7.65
CA THR A 169 9.91 -1.97 -6.37
C THR A 169 9.34 -1.12 -5.25
N VAL A 170 9.28 0.20 -5.43
CA VAL A 170 8.77 1.12 -4.40
C VAL A 170 7.25 0.98 -4.22
N LEU A 171 6.50 0.74 -5.31
CA LEU A 171 5.06 0.43 -5.23
C LEU A 171 4.76 -0.83 -4.39
N ARG A 172 5.66 -1.82 -4.40
CA ARG A 172 5.53 -2.99 -3.53
C ARG A 172 5.76 -2.65 -2.07
N ASP A 173 6.58 -1.65 -1.76
CA ASP A 173 6.75 -1.17 -0.38
C ASP A 173 5.44 -0.54 0.12
N LEU A 174 4.80 0.29 -0.72
CA LEU A 174 3.46 0.84 -0.44
C LEU A 174 2.40 -0.28 -0.31
N ASP A 175 2.39 -1.28 -1.21
CA ASP A 175 1.47 -2.42 -1.09
C ASP A 175 1.68 -3.19 0.22
N ARG A 176 2.92 -3.34 0.69
CA ARG A 176 3.22 -3.99 1.98
C ARG A 176 2.74 -3.15 3.17
N ALA A 177 2.96 -1.84 3.15
CA ALA A 177 2.44 -0.94 4.18
C ALA A 177 0.91 -0.97 4.24
N ALA A 178 0.24 -0.87 3.08
CA ALA A 178 -1.20 -0.97 2.94
C ALA A 178 -1.74 -2.31 3.46
N LEU A 179 -1.11 -3.42 3.11
CA LEU A 179 -1.49 -4.75 3.61
C LEU A 179 -1.33 -4.85 5.14
N ALA A 180 -0.28 -4.27 5.71
CA ALA A 180 -0.09 -4.24 7.15
C ALA A 180 -1.18 -3.42 7.86
N ALA A 181 -1.58 -2.28 7.29
CA ALA A 181 -2.70 -1.47 7.79
C ALA A 181 -4.02 -2.24 7.72
N HIS A 182 -4.34 -2.86 6.58
CA HIS A 182 -5.54 -3.69 6.45
C HIS A 182 -5.59 -4.84 7.46
N ARG A 183 -4.48 -5.58 7.64
CA ARG A 183 -4.42 -6.67 8.63
C ARG A 183 -4.65 -6.19 10.04
N ARG A 184 -4.21 -4.97 10.37
CA ARG A 184 -4.42 -4.37 11.70
C ARG A 184 -5.89 -4.02 11.92
N LEU A 185 -6.55 -3.46 10.91
CA LEU A 185 -7.99 -3.20 10.93
C LEU A 185 -8.78 -4.51 11.05
N ASP A 186 -8.44 -5.53 10.27
CA ASP A 186 -9.04 -6.88 10.36
C ASP A 186 -8.87 -7.49 11.75
N ALA A 187 -7.71 -7.30 12.38
CA ALA A 187 -7.45 -7.80 13.72
C ALA A 187 -8.26 -7.04 14.78
N ALA A 188 -8.40 -5.72 14.63
CA ALA A 188 -9.23 -4.89 15.51
C ALA A 188 -10.70 -5.32 15.45
N GLU A 189 -11.21 -5.49 14.24
CA GLU A 189 -12.58 -5.92 13.96
C GLU A 189 -12.87 -7.31 14.55
N ARG A 190 -11.99 -8.29 14.29
CA ARG A 190 -12.12 -9.64 14.85
C ARG A 190 -12.04 -9.65 16.38
N HIS A 191 -11.15 -8.87 16.97
CA HIS A 191 -11.05 -8.75 18.42
C HIS A 191 -12.34 -8.19 19.03
N ARG A 192 -12.92 -7.15 18.41
CA ARG A 192 -14.20 -6.58 18.84
C ARG A 192 -15.34 -7.59 18.76
N ALA A 193 -15.43 -8.34 17.66
CA ALA A 193 -16.43 -9.40 17.50
C ALA A 193 -16.29 -10.49 18.59
N GLN A 194 -15.06 -10.85 18.96
CA GLN A 194 -14.81 -11.84 20.01
C GLN A 194 -15.15 -11.32 21.41
N VAL A 195 -14.80 -10.07 21.74
CA VAL A 195 -15.11 -9.45 23.04
C VAL A 195 -16.62 -9.25 23.20
N GLY A 196 -17.32 -8.79 22.16
CA GLY A 196 -18.78 -8.62 22.18
C GLY A 196 -19.55 -9.93 22.25
N SER A 197 -18.98 -11.02 21.70
CA SER A 197 -19.57 -12.37 21.78
C SER A 197 -19.22 -13.11 23.08
N ARG A 198 -18.29 -12.60 23.90
CA ARG A 198 -17.96 -13.22 25.18
C ARG A 198 -19.08 -12.89 26.15
N THR A 199 -20.01 -13.85 26.33
CA THR A 199 -20.91 -13.88 27.48
C THR A 199 -20.09 -13.55 28.71
N ALA A 200 -20.58 -12.58 29.51
CA ALA A 200 -19.90 -12.15 30.71
C ALA A 200 -19.41 -13.38 31.49
N PRO A 201 -18.16 -13.41 32.00
CA PRO A 201 -17.75 -14.48 32.88
C PRO A 201 -18.80 -14.54 33.98
N THR A 202 -19.47 -15.69 34.13
CA THR A 202 -20.44 -15.91 35.21
C THR A 202 -19.76 -15.44 36.48
N ASP A 203 -20.23 -14.34 37.06
CA ASP A 203 -19.67 -13.78 38.28
C ASP A 203 -19.49 -14.96 39.25
N PRO A 204 -18.28 -15.26 39.74
CA PRO A 204 -18.07 -16.41 40.61
C PRO A 204 -18.98 -16.36 41.83
N ALA A 205 -19.40 -15.16 42.28
CA ALA A 205 -20.42 -15.01 43.32
C ALA A 205 -21.83 -15.37 42.80
N GLN A 206 -22.16 -15.06 41.54
CA GLN A 206 -23.41 -15.49 40.93
C GLN A 206 -23.47 -17.01 40.69
N ALA A 207 -22.37 -17.60 40.19
CA ALA A 207 -22.23 -19.06 40.07
C ALA A 207 -22.35 -19.76 41.44
N ALA A 208 -21.75 -19.18 42.48
CA ALA A 208 -21.88 -19.67 43.85
C ALA A 208 -23.32 -19.53 44.39
N ARG A 209 -24.00 -18.40 44.13
CA ARG A 209 -25.41 -18.21 44.51
C ARG A 209 -26.34 -19.21 43.82
N ASP A 210 -26.09 -19.48 42.54
CA ASP A 210 -26.88 -20.45 41.78
C ASP A 210 -26.62 -21.88 42.27
N THR A 211 -25.37 -22.22 42.60
CA THR A 211 -25.00 -23.51 43.23
C THR A 211 -25.64 -23.68 44.61
N LEU A 212 -25.63 -22.64 45.46
CA LEU A 212 -26.28 -22.68 46.77
C LEU A 212 -27.79 -22.84 46.65
N ARG A 213 -28.42 -22.23 45.63
CA ARG A 213 -29.84 -22.38 45.34
C ARG A 213 -30.18 -23.79 44.84
N GLU A 214 -29.35 -24.39 44.00
CA GLU A 214 -29.48 -25.80 43.58
C GLU A 214 -29.35 -26.79 44.75
N LEU A 215 -28.51 -26.47 45.73
CA LEU A 215 -28.34 -27.27 46.95
C LEU A 215 -29.42 -27.01 48.02
N GLY A 216 -30.41 -26.15 47.73
CA GLY A 216 -31.50 -25.83 48.66
C GLY A 216 -31.09 -24.95 49.84
N LEU A 217 -29.92 -24.31 49.78
CA LEU A 217 -29.37 -23.43 50.81
C LEU A 217 -29.73 -21.98 50.48
N GLY A 218 -31.00 -21.63 50.65
CA GLY A 218 -31.46 -20.24 50.62
C GLY A 218 -31.27 -19.58 51.98
N THR A 219 -30.63 -18.42 52.03
CA THR A 219 -30.55 -17.56 53.22
C THR A 219 -31.95 -17.24 53.70
N SER A 220 -32.38 -17.93 54.76
CA SER A 220 -33.50 -17.54 55.59
C SER A 220 -33.16 -16.21 56.25
N GLU A 221 -33.65 -15.12 55.68
CA GLU A 221 -33.76 -13.86 56.39
C GLU A 221 -34.57 -14.13 57.66
N GLN A 222 -33.94 -13.84 58.79
CA GLN A 222 -34.54 -13.90 60.10
C GLN A 222 -35.64 -12.84 60.19
N GLU A 223 -36.90 -13.25 60.24
CA GLU A 223 -37.96 -12.45 60.85
C GLU A 223 -37.77 -12.50 62.37
N THR A 224 -37.08 -11.50 62.91
CA THR A 224 -37.07 -11.19 64.34
C THR A 224 -38.37 -10.47 64.71
N THR A 225 -39.16 -11.07 65.60
CA THR A 225 -40.17 -10.38 66.42
C THR A 225 -39.55 -9.99 67.76
#